data_AF-A0A534PBS1-F1
#
_entry.id   AF-A0A534PBS1-F1
#
_cell.length_a   1.000
_cell.length_b   1.000
_cell.length_c   1.000
_cell.angle_alpha   90.00
_cell.angle_beta   90.00
_cell.angle_gamma   90.00
#
_symmetry.space_group_name_H-M   'P 1'
#
loop_
_entity.id
_entity.type
_entity.pdbx_description
1 polymer ?
#
loop_
_entity_poly.entity_id
_entity_poly.type
_entity_poly.pdbx_seq_one_letter_code
_entity_poly.pdbx_strand_id
1 'polypeptide(L)'
;MRNALFAILAVTFALACKKAARIPARAQEATARVPASLSGKLLETIDAAQYTYLRLQTKGDEVWAAVPATKQAVGTEVTIVGPIWMENFKSSSLNRTWPRIAFGTLDGEAATQPAAVRLPSGHPAPASANKDLGPIKVAKASGSQGRTIADVWAERAQLQNKRIAIRGKVVKATNGVMGKNWLHVRDGTGNGETSDLTVATEDTAAVGDTVLISGTVHLNRELGAGYRYDVIVED
;
A
#
# COMPACT_ATOMS: atom_id res chain seq x y z
N MET A 1 67.51 49.01 58.74
CA MET A 1 68.16 49.94 57.78
C MET A 1 68.14 49.29 56.41
N ARG A 2 67.64 50.03 55.40
CA ARG A 2 68.11 50.10 53.99
C ARG A 2 68.36 48.76 53.26
N ASN A 3 67.97 48.53 52.02
CA ASN A 3 67.41 49.27 50.88
C ASN A 3 67.16 48.15 49.83
N ALA A 4 66.11 48.24 48.99
CA ALA A 4 66.21 48.51 47.54
C ALA A 4 67.12 47.51 46.78
N LEU A 5 66.83 46.93 45.61
CA LEU A 5 65.85 47.16 44.55
C LEU A 5 66.23 46.19 43.40
N PHE A 6 65.30 45.90 42.49
CA PHE A 6 65.47 45.48 41.07
C PHE A 6 65.93 44.06 40.68
N ALA A 7 65.07 43.36 39.93
CA ALA A 7 65.24 42.95 38.51
C ALA A 7 64.34 41.73 38.20
N ILE A 8 63.14 41.94 37.66
CA ILE A 8 62.75 41.66 36.26
C ILE A 8 62.99 40.20 35.83
N LEU A 9 61.90 39.43 35.72
CA LEU A 9 61.63 38.68 34.49
C LEU A 9 60.11 38.55 34.29
N ALA A 10 59.61 39.27 33.29
CA ALA A 10 58.24 39.18 32.84
C ALA A 10 58.01 37.84 32.14
N VAL A 11 57.11 37.02 32.68
CA VAL A 11 56.59 35.85 31.96
C VAL A 11 55.20 36.22 31.44
N THR A 12 55.15 36.36 30.12
CA THR A 12 53.97 36.65 29.31
C THR A 12 52.94 35.54 29.43
N PHE A 13 51.73 35.90 29.87
CA PHE A 13 50.58 35.02 30.00
C PHE A 13 49.88 34.92 28.63
N ALA A 14 50.06 33.79 27.93
CA ALA A 14 49.35 33.50 26.69
C ALA A 14 47.90 33.05 26.99
N LEU A 15 46.94 33.99 26.92
CA LEU A 15 45.50 33.68 26.90
C LEU A 15 45.15 33.03 25.54
N ALA A 16 45.22 31.70 25.49
CA ALA A 16 44.69 30.94 24.37
C ALA A 16 43.15 30.97 24.39
N CYS A 17 42.61 31.71 23.42
CA CYS A 17 41.20 31.93 23.15
C CYS A 17 40.48 30.61 22.83
N LYS A 18 39.75 30.02 23.78
CA LYS A 18 38.74 28.98 23.48
C LYS A 18 37.51 29.65 22.88
N LYS A 19 37.60 30.03 21.61
CA LYS A 19 36.45 30.41 20.79
C LYS A 19 35.74 29.10 20.43
N ALA A 20 34.65 28.82 21.13
CA ALA A 20 33.74 27.72 20.81
C ALA A 20 33.40 27.80 19.32
N ALA A 21 33.78 26.76 18.58
CA ALA A 21 33.47 26.61 17.18
C ALA A 21 31.95 26.58 17.02
N ARG A 22 31.38 27.71 16.56
CA ARG A 22 30.04 27.71 15.95
C ARG A 22 30.19 26.98 14.62
N ILE A 23 29.91 25.69 14.64
CA ILE A 23 29.62 24.90 13.44
C ILE A 23 28.53 25.68 12.69
N PRO A 24 28.71 26.00 11.40
CA PRO A 24 27.65 26.63 10.63
C PRO A 24 26.43 25.70 10.69
N ALA A 25 25.28 26.27 11.06
CA ALA A 25 23.99 25.63 10.92
C ALA A 25 23.81 25.30 9.43
N ARG A 26 24.28 24.11 9.03
CA ARG A 26 23.81 23.47 7.80
C ARG A 26 22.32 23.33 8.02
N ALA A 27 21.57 24.11 7.26
CA ALA A 27 20.15 23.96 7.08
C ALA A 27 19.85 22.46 7.10
N GLN A 28 19.17 22.05 8.17
CA GLN A 28 18.55 20.76 8.25
C GLN A 28 17.40 20.88 7.25
N GLU A 29 17.73 20.74 5.97
CA GLU A 29 16.77 20.39 4.94
C GLU A 29 16.09 19.15 5.48
N ALA A 30 14.88 19.37 5.98
CA ALA A 30 13.91 18.32 6.13
C ALA A 30 13.93 17.61 4.79
N THR A 31 14.54 16.42 4.76
CA THR A 31 14.29 15.44 3.74
C THR A 31 12.82 15.06 3.92
N ALA A 32 11.95 15.94 3.42
CA ALA A 32 10.70 15.51 2.84
C ALA A 32 11.11 14.34 1.97
N ARG A 33 10.75 13.14 2.40
CA ARG A 33 10.79 11.96 1.53
C ARG A 33 9.88 12.35 0.38
N VAL A 34 10.47 12.91 -0.67
CA VAL A 34 9.82 12.96 -1.97
C VAL A 34 9.49 11.50 -2.23
N PRO A 35 8.21 11.11 -2.34
CA PRO A 35 7.92 9.77 -2.82
C PRO A 35 8.71 9.65 -4.12
N ALA A 36 9.58 8.65 -4.22
CA ALA A 36 10.33 8.45 -5.45
C ALA A 36 9.34 8.57 -6.62
N SER A 37 9.65 9.36 -7.63
CA SER A 37 8.79 9.53 -8.79
C SER A 37 9.61 9.23 -10.03
N LEU A 38 8.98 8.58 -10.99
CA LEU A 38 9.61 8.15 -12.23
C LEU A 38 8.93 8.88 -13.38
N SER A 39 9.62 9.86 -13.96
CA SER A 39 9.13 10.63 -15.09
C SER A 39 9.86 10.25 -16.37
N GLY A 40 9.12 10.19 -17.48
CA GLY A 40 9.68 9.96 -18.80
C GLY A 40 8.67 10.12 -19.92
N LYS A 41 9.17 10.17 -21.15
CA LYS A 41 8.33 10.22 -22.35
C LYS A 41 7.79 8.84 -22.66
N LEU A 42 6.48 8.73 -22.82
CA LEU A 42 5.81 7.48 -23.16
C LEU A 42 6.10 7.08 -24.61
N LEU A 43 6.76 5.94 -24.78
CA LEU A 43 7.11 5.38 -26.09
C LEU A 43 6.08 4.34 -26.57
N GLU A 44 5.50 3.60 -25.64
CA GLU A 44 4.64 2.45 -25.95
C GLU A 44 3.67 2.18 -24.79
N THR A 45 2.44 1.80 -25.12
CA THR A 45 1.44 1.32 -24.16
C THR A 45 0.98 -0.08 -24.54
N ILE A 46 0.83 -0.95 -23.54
CA ILE A 46 0.22 -2.27 -23.70
C ILE A 46 -0.85 -2.43 -22.63
N ASP A 47 -2.10 -2.56 -23.04
CA ASP A 47 -3.20 -2.83 -22.11
C ASP A 47 -3.28 -4.34 -21.84
N ALA A 48 -3.26 -4.73 -20.56
CA ALA A 48 -3.48 -6.12 -20.17
C ALA A 48 -4.29 -6.23 -18.88
N ALA A 49 -5.50 -6.77 -19.01
CA ALA A 49 -6.47 -6.95 -17.94
C ALA A 49 -6.80 -5.64 -17.22
N GLN A 50 -6.15 -5.39 -16.08
CA GLN A 50 -6.38 -4.25 -15.19
C GLN A 50 -5.21 -3.27 -15.13
N TYR A 51 -4.18 -3.51 -15.95
CA TYR A 51 -2.94 -2.76 -15.98
C TYR A 51 -2.69 -2.25 -17.38
N THR A 52 -2.13 -1.05 -17.45
CA THR A 52 -1.49 -0.55 -18.66
C THR A 52 0.01 -0.54 -18.41
N TYR A 53 0.74 -1.26 -19.26
CA TYR A 53 2.20 -1.29 -19.25
C TYR A 53 2.72 -0.15 -20.11
N LEU A 54 3.55 0.70 -19.53
CA LEU A 54 4.10 1.89 -20.13
C LEU A 54 5.60 1.69 -20.35
N ARG A 55 6.08 1.85 -21.58
CA ARG A 55 7.51 1.97 -21.87
C ARG A 55 7.89 3.44 -21.87
N LEU A 56 8.75 3.84 -20.94
CA LEU A 56 9.13 5.23 -20.74
C LEU A 56 10.58 5.45 -21.14
N GLN A 57 10.83 6.51 -21.90
CA GLN A 57 12.16 7.07 -22.10
C GLN A 57 12.45 8.02 -20.94
N THR A 58 13.37 7.63 -20.05
CA THR A 58 13.89 8.53 -19.03
C THR A 58 15.16 9.23 -19.52
N LYS A 59 15.72 10.14 -18.70
CA LYS A 59 16.99 10.84 -19.01
C LYS A 59 18.20 9.90 -19.15
N GLY A 60 18.13 8.70 -18.57
CA GLY A 60 19.18 7.70 -18.68
C GLY A 60 18.80 6.61 -19.67
N ASP A 61 17.85 5.77 -19.27
CA ASP A 61 17.49 4.54 -19.98
C ASP A 61 15.99 4.44 -20.25
N GLU A 62 15.63 3.50 -21.12
CA GLU A 62 14.27 3.06 -21.28
C GLU A 62 13.85 2.12 -20.14
N VAL A 63 12.73 2.41 -19.52
CA VAL A 63 12.20 1.63 -18.40
C VAL A 63 10.76 1.22 -18.66
N TRP A 64 10.39 0.04 -18.16
CA TRP A 64 9.00 -0.37 -18.14
C TRP A 64 8.37 -0.03 -16.82
N ALA A 65 7.10 0.38 -16.89
CA ALA A 65 6.26 0.55 -15.73
C ALA A 65 4.88 -0.08 -15.94
N ALA A 66 4.24 -0.49 -14.85
CA ALA A 66 2.85 -0.92 -14.83
C ALA A 66 2.04 0.01 -13.93
N VAL A 67 0.98 0.56 -14.48
CA VAL A 67 0.04 1.45 -13.78
C VAL A 67 -1.37 0.89 -13.93
N PRO A 68 -2.31 1.19 -13.00
CA PRO A 68 -3.72 0.84 -13.18
C PRO A 68 -4.20 1.21 -14.59
N ALA A 69 -5.11 0.41 -15.15
CA ALA A 69 -5.60 0.58 -16.52
C ALA A 69 -5.96 2.05 -16.82
N THR A 70 -5.27 2.64 -17.79
CA THR A 70 -5.36 4.07 -18.11
C THR A 70 -5.15 4.27 -19.61
N LYS A 71 -5.77 5.31 -20.15
CA LYS A 71 -5.62 5.68 -21.57
C LYS A 71 -4.65 6.84 -21.69
N GLN A 72 -3.36 6.52 -21.84
CA GLN A 72 -2.32 7.50 -22.13
C GLN A 72 -1.93 7.47 -23.62
N ALA A 73 -1.74 8.65 -24.20
CA ALA A 73 -1.32 8.77 -25.60
C ALA A 73 0.19 8.61 -25.73
N VAL A 74 0.66 7.80 -26.68
CA VAL A 74 2.09 7.67 -26.97
C VAL A 74 2.67 9.04 -27.35
N GLY A 75 3.83 9.37 -26.78
CA GLY A 75 4.53 10.62 -26.98
C GLY A 75 4.31 11.66 -25.86
N THR A 76 3.37 11.43 -24.93
CA THR A 76 3.18 12.30 -23.77
C THR A 76 4.25 12.07 -22.71
N GLU A 77 4.54 13.11 -21.93
CA GLU A 77 5.37 12.97 -20.74
C GLU A 77 4.49 12.52 -19.57
N VAL A 78 4.90 11.43 -18.91
CA VAL A 78 4.14 10.84 -17.80
C VAL A 78 5.03 10.72 -16.58
N THR A 79 4.42 10.91 -15.41
CA THR A 79 5.09 10.77 -14.11
C THR A 79 4.40 9.69 -13.31
N ILE A 80 5.17 8.72 -12.84
CA ILE A 80 4.69 7.65 -11.96
C ILE A 80 5.08 8.00 -10.53
N VAL A 81 4.09 8.05 -9.66
CA VAL A 81 4.23 8.31 -8.23
C VAL A 81 4.23 6.99 -7.46
N GLY A 82 5.11 6.89 -6.45
CA GLY A 82 5.24 5.69 -5.62
C GLY A 82 5.68 4.42 -6.39
N PRO A 83 6.66 4.48 -7.30
CA PRO A 83 7.12 3.32 -8.04
C PRO A 83 7.80 2.33 -7.11
N ILE A 84 7.30 1.09 -7.13
CA ILE A 84 7.89 -0.08 -6.51
C ILE A 84 8.58 -0.87 -7.62
N TRP A 85 9.91 -0.96 -7.53
CA TRP A 85 10.72 -1.68 -8.51
C TRP A 85 10.69 -3.17 -8.27
N MET A 86 10.57 -3.93 -9.35
CA MET A 86 10.63 -5.38 -9.32
C MET A 86 11.50 -5.91 -10.44
N GLU A 87 12.13 -7.02 -10.15
CA GLU A 87 13.07 -7.71 -11.03
C GLU A 87 12.49 -9.05 -11.46
N ASN A 88 12.88 -9.52 -12.65
CA ASN A 88 12.47 -10.80 -13.22
C ASN A 88 10.94 -11.02 -13.23
N PHE A 89 10.20 -9.94 -13.43
CA PHE A 89 8.75 -10.00 -13.40
C PHE A 89 8.21 -10.76 -14.63
N LYS A 90 7.49 -11.86 -14.43
CA LYS A 90 6.79 -12.61 -15.48
C LYS A 90 5.29 -12.29 -15.48
N SER A 91 4.79 -11.57 -16.48
CA SER A 91 3.35 -11.39 -16.69
C SER A 91 2.72 -12.68 -17.23
N SER A 92 1.71 -13.18 -16.53
CA SER A 92 0.91 -14.33 -16.97
C SER A 92 -0.12 -13.94 -18.02
N SER A 93 -0.58 -12.68 -18.04
CA SER A 93 -1.54 -12.20 -19.05
C SER A 93 -0.89 -11.90 -20.40
N LEU A 94 0.38 -11.50 -20.39
CA LEU A 94 1.15 -11.19 -21.60
C LEU A 94 2.13 -12.29 -22.01
N ASN A 95 2.24 -13.37 -21.22
CA ASN A 95 3.27 -14.42 -21.38
C ASN A 95 4.67 -13.84 -21.63
N ARG A 96 5.00 -12.74 -20.94
CA ARG A 96 6.22 -11.95 -21.15
C ARG A 96 6.94 -11.74 -19.82
N THR A 97 8.28 -11.75 -19.87
CA THR A 97 9.12 -11.45 -18.70
C THR A 97 9.88 -10.15 -18.90
N TRP A 98 9.91 -9.31 -17.87
CA TRP A 98 10.74 -8.11 -17.80
C TRP A 98 11.88 -8.34 -16.81
N PRO A 99 13.13 -8.03 -17.19
CA PRO A 99 14.25 -8.04 -16.26
C PRO A 99 14.03 -7.09 -15.09
N ARG A 100 13.41 -5.92 -15.36
CA ARG A 100 13.04 -4.94 -14.35
C ARG A 100 11.84 -4.11 -14.79
N ILE A 101 10.94 -3.81 -13.86
CA ILE A 101 9.72 -3.02 -14.09
C ILE A 101 9.33 -2.25 -12.82
N ALA A 102 8.77 -1.04 -12.97
CA ALA A 102 8.26 -0.23 -11.87
C ALA A 102 6.73 -0.30 -11.77
N PHE A 103 6.17 -0.55 -10.59
CA PHE A 103 4.72 -0.53 -10.38
C PHE A 103 4.34 0.70 -9.57
N GLY A 104 3.39 1.49 -10.06
CA GLY A 104 2.97 2.72 -9.38
C GLY A 104 1.69 3.31 -9.97
N THR A 105 1.45 4.58 -9.70
CA THR A 105 0.26 5.32 -10.17
C THR A 105 0.67 6.55 -10.97
N LEU A 106 -0.11 6.94 -11.99
CA LEU A 106 0.17 8.18 -12.72
C LEU A 106 -0.15 9.42 -11.88
N ASP A 107 0.68 10.45 -12.02
CA ASP A 107 0.47 11.77 -11.43
C ASP A 107 -0.73 12.47 -12.08
N GLY A 108 -1.61 13.08 -11.28
CA GLY A 108 -2.81 13.79 -11.75
C GLY A 108 -4.06 12.92 -12.00
N GLU A 109 -3.95 11.59 -12.04
CA GLU A 109 -5.11 10.72 -11.82
C GLU A 109 -5.36 10.65 -10.31
N ALA A 110 -6.29 11.48 -9.82
CA ALA A 110 -6.80 11.35 -8.46
C ALA A 110 -7.28 9.91 -8.28
N ALA A 111 -6.64 9.18 -7.36
CA ALA A 111 -6.98 7.83 -6.97
C ALA A 111 -8.46 7.76 -6.58
N THR A 112 -9.32 7.45 -7.55
CA THR A 112 -10.70 7.08 -7.28
C THR A 112 -10.65 5.65 -6.77
N GLN A 113 -10.55 5.57 -5.44
CA GLN A 113 -10.23 4.44 -4.56
C GLN A 113 -8.73 4.20 -4.35
N PRO A 114 -8.30 3.89 -3.11
CA PRO A 114 -7.09 3.11 -2.89
C PRO A 114 -7.38 1.69 -3.39
N ALA A 115 -7.36 1.50 -4.70
CA ALA A 115 -7.29 0.18 -5.28
C ALA A 115 -5.92 -0.36 -4.91
N ALA A 116 -5.91 -1.29 -3.97
CA ALA A 116 -4.79 -2.13 -3.57
C ALA A 116 -3.66 -2.13 -4.60
N VAL A 117 -2.47 -1.73 -4.16
CA VAL A 117 -1.19 -1.98 -4.82
C VAL A 117 -1.21 -3.43 -5.33
N ARG A 118 -1.54 -3.67 -6.61
CA ARG A 118 -1.39 -5.01 -7.20
C ARG A 118 0.01 -5.03 -7.79
N LEU A 119 0.91 -5.62 -7.02
CA LEU A 119 2.18 -6.14 -7.46
C LEU A 119 1.94 -7.37 -8.39
N PRO A 120 2.95 -7.85 -9.12
CA PRO A 120 2.86 -8.43 -10.46
C PRO A 120 2.38 -9.88 -10.54
N SER A 121 2.23 -10.45 -11.74
CA SER A 121 2.04 -11.90 -11.94
C SER A 121 3.26 -12.78 -11.54
N GLY A 122 2.96 -14.02 -11.14
CA GLY A 122 3.65 -14.73 -10.04
C GLY A 122 2.78 -14.68 -8.77
N HIS A 123 1.94 -13.64 -8.67
CA HIS A 123 0.83 -13.57 -7.74
C HIS A 123 -0.44 -14.21 -8.37
N PRO A 124 -1.37 -14.74 -7.53
CA PRO A 124 -2.57 -15.43 -7.99
C PRO A 124 -3.45 -14.59 -8.91
N ALA A 125 -4.30 -15.29 -9.68
CA ALA A 125 -5.23 -14.69 -10.62
C ALA A 125 -5.89 -13.45 -10.02
N PRO A 126 -6.10 -12.38 -10.82
CA PRO A 126 -6.82 -11.23 -10.32
C PRO A 126 -8.13 -11.74 -9.77
N ALA A 127 -8.38 -11.38 -8.52
CA ALA A 127 -9.71 -11.45 -7.98
C ALA A 127 -10.66 -10.92 -9.04
N SER A 128 -11.69 -11.69 -9.38
CA SER A 128 -12.72 -11.21 -10.31
C SER A 128 -13.08 -9.80 -9.85
N ALA A 129 -12.86 -8.82 -10.74
CA ALA A 129 -12.99 -7.41 -10.44
C ALA A 129 -14.29 -7.19 -9.66
N ASN A 130 -14.26 -6.30 -8.65
CA ASN A 130 -15.43 -5.93 -7.83
C ASN A 130 -16.64 -5.86 -8.75
N LYS A 131 -17.45 -6.93 -8.74
CA LYS A 131 -18.59 -6.99 -9.64
C LYS A 131 -19.57 -6.04 -9.01
N ASP A 132 -19.97 -5.00 -9.74
CA ASP A 132 -21.13 -4.25 -9.34
C ASP A 132 -22.33 -5.20 -9.45
N LEU A 133 -22.75 -5.72 -8.30
CA LEU A 133 -23.84 -6.65 -8.17
C LEU A 133 -25.18 -5.93 -7.99
N GLY A 134 -25.20 -4.60 -8.18
CA GLY A 134 -26.34 -3.74 -7.87
C GLY A 134 -26.52 -3.59 -6.35
N PRO A 135 -27.70 -3.12 -5.90
CA PRO A 135 -27.98 -3.00 -4.47
C PRO A 135 -27.93 -4.37 -3.80
N ILE A 136 -26.97 -4.55 -2.89
CA ILE A 136 -26.83 -5.75 -2.06
C ILE A 136 -27.70 -5.56 -0.83
N LYS A 137 -28.53 -6.56 -0.49
CA LYS A 137 -29.29 -6.62 0.74
C LYS A 137 -29.35 -8.07 1.21
N VAL A 138 -28.53 -8.41 2.19
CA VAL A 138 -28.44 -9.74 2.77
C VAL A 138 -28.86 -9.67 4.22
N ALA A 139 -29.70 -10.61 4.66
CA ALA A 139 -30.13 -10.66 6.04
C ALA A 139 -28.97 -11.03 6.97
N LYS A 140 -28.93 -10.41 8.15
CA LYS A 140 -28.00 -10.76 9.25
C LYS A 140 -28.00 -12.27 9.52
N ALA A 141 -26.83 -12.83 9.80
CA ALA A 141 -26.72 -14.23 10.22
C ALA A 141 -27.55 -14.50 11.48
N SER A 142 -28.18 -15.67 11.56
CA SER A 142 -29.00 -16.06 12.70
C SER A 142 -28.14 -16.53 13.89
N GLY A 143 -28.66 -16.41 15.11
CA GLY A 143 -27.97 -16.82 16.33
C GLY A 143 -27.28 -15.67 17.08
N SER A 144 -26.82 -15.95 18.30
CA SER A 144 -26.22 -14.95 19.21
C SER A 144 -24.91 -14.35 18.68
N GLN A 145 -24.19 -15.09 17.83
CA GLN A 145 -22.96 -14.66 17.17
C GLN A 145 -23.20 -13.94 15.84
N GLY A 146 -24.47 -13.83 15.41
CA GLY A 146 -24.83 -13.14 14.19
C GLY A 146 -24.48 -11.65 14.25
N ARG A 147 -23.81 -11.14 13.23
CA ARG A 147 -23.47 -9.72 13.05
C ARG A 147 -23.72 -9.28 11.60
N THR A 148 -24.08 -8.01 11.41
CA THR A 148 -23.97 -7.37 10.09
C THR A 148 -22.53 -6.90 9.89
N ILE A 149 -22.15 -6.58 8.65
CA ILE A 149 -20.80 -6.04 8.39
C ILE A 149 -20.62 -4.68 9.07
N ALA A 150 -21.66 -3.83 9.08
CA ALA A 150 -21.61 -2.59 9.83
C ALA A 150 -21.43 -2.81 11.34
N ASP A 151 -22.11 -3.81 11.93
CA ASP A 151 -21.93 -4.17 13.34
C ASP A 151 -20.48 -4.57 13.61
N VAL A 152 -19.87 -5.35 12.71
CA VAL A 152 -18.46 -5.80 12.86
C VAL A 152 -17.52 -4.61 12.87
N TRP A 153 -17.71 -3.64 11.97
CA TRP A 153 -16.90 -2.42 11.95
C TRP A 153 -17.13 -1.54 13.17
N ALA A 154 -18.39 -1.38 13.62
CA ALA A 154 -18.74 -0.57 14.78
C ALA A 154 -18.23 -1.18 16.10
N GLU A 155 -18.40 -2.48 16.28
CA GLU A 155 -18.04 -3.24 17.48
C GLU A 155 -16.62 -3.84 17.41
N ARG A 156 -15.82 -3.51 16.40
CA ARG A 156 -14.53 -4.16 16.08
C ARG A 156 -13.63 -4.39 17.30
N ALA A 157 -13.49 -3.40 18.17
CA ALA A 157 -12.69 -3.48 19.39
C ALA A 157 -13.21 -4.53 20.39
N GLN A 158 -14.53 -4.70 20.48
CA GLN A 158 -15.17 -5.68 21.36
C GLN A 158 -15.14 -7.09 20.75
N LEU A 159 -15.11 -7.18 19.42
CA LEU A 159 -15.11 -8.45 18.69
C LEU A 159 -13.72 -9.03 18.48
N GLN A 160 -12.65 -8.30 18.83
CA GLN A 160 -11.28 -8.79 18.68
C GLN A 160 -11.09 -10.16 19.35
N ASN A 161 -10.57 -11.12 18.58
CA ASN A 161 -10.36 -12.52 18.94
C ASN A 161 -11.65 -13.28 19.33
N LYS A 162 -12.83 -12.76 18.98
CA LYS A 162 -14.12 -13.45 19.15
C LYS A 162 -14.56 -14.06 17.84
N ARG A 163 -15.21 -15.22 17.94
CA ARG A 163 -15.87 -15.88 16.82
C ARG A 163 -17.22 -15.22 16.56
N ILE A 164 -17.47 -14.83 15.33
CA ILE A 164 -18.73 -14.25 14.86
C ILE A 164 -19.30 -15.07 13.70
N ALA A 165 -20.56 -14.84 13.38
CA ALA A 165 -21.19 -15.32 12.16
C ALA A 165 -21.73 -14.13 11.36
N ILE A 166 -21.43 -14.09 10.06
CA ILE A 166 -21.90 -13.06 9.13
C ILE A 166 -22.47 -13.73 7.89
N ARG A 167 -23.45 -13.10 7.26
CA ARG A 167 -23.97 -13.53 5.96
C ARG A 167 -23.81 -12.38 5.00
N GLY A 168 -23.27 -12.66 3.82
CA GLY A 168 -23.06 -11.61 2.83
C GLY A 168 -22.78 -12.16 1.46
N LYS A 169 -22.81 -11.25 0.48
CA LYS A 169 -22.53 -11.53 -0.91
C LYS A 169 -21.06 -11.30 -1.19
N VAL A 170 -20.41 -12.29 -1.82
CA VAL A 170 -19.02 -12.18 -2.24
C VAL A 170 -18.96 -11.22 -3.42
N VAL A 171 -18.28 -10.08 -3.24
CA VAL A 171 -18.10 -9.07 -4.29
C VAL A 171 -16.77 -9.24 -5.02
N LYS A 172 -15.81 -9.91 -4.39
CA LYS A 172 -14.48 -10.21 -4.92
C LYS A 172 -13.90 -11.43 -4.21
N ALA A 173 -13.26 -12.33 -4.95
CA ALA A 173 -12.63 -13.54 -4.41
C ALA A 173 -11.26 -13.75 -5.05
N THR A 174 -10.21 -13.92 -4.23
CA THR A 174 -8.84 -14.22 -4.67
C THR A 174 -8.38 -15.51 -4.03
N ASN A 175 -8.14 -16.55 -4.84
CA ASN A 175 -7.81 -17.86 -4.30
C ASN A 175 -6.30 -18.12 -4.32
N GLY A 176 -5.80 -18.84 -3.32
CA GLY A 176 -4.42 -19.33 -3.28
C GLY A 176 -3.34 -18.27 -2.98
N VAL A 177 -3.67 -17.16 -2.32
CA VAL A 177 -2.67 -16.17 -1.88
C VAL A 177 -2.26 -16.54 -0.44
N MET A 178 -0.96 -16.76 -0.20
CA MET A 178 -0.43 -17.15 1.11
C MET A 178 -1.08 -18.42 1.71
N GLY A 179 -1.51 -19.36 0.86
CA GLY A 179 -2.18 -20.59 1.31
C GLY A 179 -3.64 -20.41 1.76
N LYS A 180 -4.22 -19.22 1.57
CA LYS A 180 -5.62 -18.91 1.90
C LYS A 180 -6.36 -18.30 0.70
N ASN A 181 -7.67 -18.29 0.79
CA ASN A 181 -8.57 -17.59 -0.12
C ASN A 181 -9.07 -16.31 0.56
N TRP A 182 -9.14 -15.24 -0.22
CA TRP A 182 -9.42 -13.89 0.24
C TRP A 182 -10.73 -13.42 -0.38
N LEU A 183 -11.76 -13.30 0.44
CA LEU A 183 -13.08 -12.89 0.02
C LEU A 183 -13.33 -11.47 0.53
N HIS A 184 -13.82 -10.60 -0.35
CA HIS A 184 -14.50 -9.38 0.07
C HIS A 184 -16.00 -9.64 0.04
N VAL A 185 -16.65 -9.34 1.15
CA VAL A 185 -18.05 -9.67 1.38
C VAL A 185 -18.79 -8.40 1.75
N ARG A 186 -20.02 -8.24 1.22
CA ARG A 186 -20.94 -7.15 1.52
C ARG A 186 -22.33 -7.67 1.82
N ASP A 187 -23.02 -7.08 2.78
CA ASP A 187 -24.40 -7.45 3.15
C ASP A 187 -25.40 -6.33 2.86
N GLY A 188 -24.91 -5.17 2.39
CA GLY A 188 -25.72 -3.98 2.12
C GLY A 188 -25.77 -2.99 3.29
N THR A 189 -25.13 -3.31 4.42
CA THR A 189 -24.97 -2.40 5.55
C THR A 189 -23.65 -1.63 5.45
N GLY A 190 -23.54 -0.51 6.19
CA GLY A 190 -22.34 0.33 6.20
C GLY A 190 -22.26 1.30 5.01
N ASN A 191 -21.18 2.08 4.97
CA ASN A 191 -20.90 3.03 3.89
C ASN A 191 -19.38 3.11 3.59
N GLY A 192 -19.03 3.40 2.33
CA GLY A 192 -17.63 3.44 1.90
C GLY A 192 -16.89 2.15 2.27
N GLU A 193 -15.79 2.28 3.01
CA GLU A 193 -14.94 1.17 3.46
C GLU A 193 -15.63 0.26 4.49
N THR A 194 -16.56 0.79 5.29
CA THR A 194 -17.28 0.01 6.32
C THR A 194 -18.40 -0.87 5.77
N SER A 195 -18.63 -0.81 4.45
CA SER A 195 -19.60 -1.68 3.75
C SER A 195 -18.99 -2.99 3.25
N ASP A 196 -17.68 -3.12 3.36
CA ASP A 196 -16.89 -4.24 2.87
C ASP A 196 -16.17 -4.92 4.03
N LEU A 197 -16.09 -6.25 4.01
CA LEU A 197 -15.35 -7.01 5.00
C LEU A 197 -14.45 -8.02 4.30
N THR A 198 -13.17 -8.01 4.68
CA THR A 198 -12.21 -9.00 4.21
C THR A 198 -12.28 -10.26 5.06
N VAL A 199 -12.34 -11.40 4.39
CA VAL A 199 -12.39 -12.73 4.99
C VAL A 199 -11.25 -13.56 4.40
N ALA A 200 -10.42 -14.14 5.26
CA ALA A 200 -9.45 -15.16 4.89
C ALA A 200 -9.96 -16.54 5.31
N THR A 201 -9.99 -17.48 4.37
CA THR A 201 -10.56 -18.82 4.58
C THR A 201 -9.82 -19.87 3.73
N GLU A 202 -9.94 -21.14 4.07
CA GLU A 202 -9.47 -22.25 3.22
C GLU A 202 -10.50 -22.66 2.18
N ASP A 203 -11.78 -22.32 2.41
CA ASP A 203 -12.87 -22.62 1.50
C ASP A 203 -12.88 -21.65 0.31
N THR A 204 -13.40 -22.13 -0.82
CA THR A 204 -13.56 -21.31 -2.03
C THR A 204 -14.98 -20.82 -2.17
N ALA A 205 -15.16 -19.56 -2.58
CA ALA A 205 -16.45 -19.00 -2.97
C ALA A 205 -16.33 -18.18 -4.25
N ALA A 206 -17.38 -18.11 -5.06
CA ALA A 206 -17.39 -17.35 -6.29
C ALA A 206 -18.01 -15.95 -6.09
N VAL A 207 -17.60 -14.99 -6.92
CA VAL A 207 -18.22 -13.66 -6.92
C VAL A 207 -19.68 -13.76 -7.33
N GLY A 208 -20.56 -13.19 -6.50
CA GLY A 208 -22.01 -13.28 -6.64
C GLY A 208 -22.67 -14.20 -5.62
N ASP A 209 -21.92 -15.12 -5.02
CA ASP A 209 -22.45 -16.07 -4.05
C ASP A 209 -22.87 -15.37 -2.76
N THR A 210 -23.96 -15.82 -2.16
CA THR A 210 -24.33 -15.41 -0.80
C THR A 210 -23.90 -16.50 0.17
N VAL A 211 -22.93 -16.20 1.00
CA VAL A 211 -22.26 -17.15 1.90
C VAL A 211 -22.59 -16.83 3.37
N LEU A 212 -22.58 -17.86 4.22
CA LEU A 212 -22.57 -17.75 5.67
C LEU A 212 -21.16 -18.06 6.15
N ILE A 213 -20.51 -17.09 6.78
CA ILE A 213 -19.13 -17.19 7.25
C ILE A 213 -19.17 -17.20 8.76
N SER A 214 -18.48 -18.16 9.37
CA SER A 214 -18.24 -18.19 10.81
C SER A 214 -16.73 -18.14 11.04
N GLY A 215 -16.22 -17.10 11.68
CA GLY A 215 -14.78 -16.90 11.82
C GLY A 215 -14.43 -15.97 12.97
N THR A 216 -13.14 -15.87 13.27
CA THR A 216 -12.59 -15.05 14.34
C THR A 216 -12.22 -13.66 13.81
N VAL A 217 -12.62 -12.60 14.50
CA VAL A 217 -12.26 -11.23 14.12
C VAL A 217 -10.86 -10.91 14.62
N HIS A 218 -9.99 -10.45 13.73
CA HIS A 218 -8.69 -9.88 14.06
C HIS A 218 -8.62 -8.43 13.61
N LEU A 219 -7.90 -7.61 14.39
CA LEU A 219 -7.70 -6.19 14.13
C LEU A 219 -6.23 -5.92 13.83
N ASN A 220 -5.97 -4.86 13.05
CA ASN A 220 -4.64 -4.35 12.74
C ASN A 220 -3.69 -5.46 12.28
N ARG A 221 -4.17 -6.30 11.36
CA ARG A 221 -3.45 -7.51 10.97
C ARG A 221 -2.44 -7.21 9.89
N GLU A 222 -1.18 -7.49 10.22
CA GLU A 222 0.00 -7.28 9.37
C GLU A 222 0.43 -8.61 8.77
N LEU A 223 0.41 -8.71 7.45
CA LEU A 223 0.81 -9.94 6.73
C LEU A 223 2.16 -9.80 6.00
N GLY A 224 2.88 -8.70 6.26
CA GLY A 224 4.12 -8.37 5.58
C GLY A 224 3.89 -7.73 4.20
N ALA A 225 4.96 -7.27 3.55
CA ALA A 225 4.94 -6.65 2.22
C ALA A 225 3.95 -5.46 2.04
N GLY A 226 3.55 -4.81 3.14
CA GLY A 226 2.62 -3.69 3.13
C GLY A 226 1.13 -4.08 3.20
N TYR A 227 0.80 -5.37 3.34
CA TYR A 227 -0.58 -5.82 3.56
C TYR A 227 -0.98 -5.62 5.03
N ARG A 228 -1.85 -4.63 5.26
CA ARG A 228 -2.42 -4.29 6.57
C ARG A 228 -3.94 -4.33 6.46
N TYR A 229 -4.59 -4.94 7.43
CA TYR A 229 -6.05 -5.02 7.52
C TYR A 229 -6.53 -4.48 8.86
N ASP A 230 -7.31 -3.41 8.84
CA ASP A 230 -7.87 -2.84 10.07
C ASP A 230 -8.82 -3.81 10.76
N VAL A 231 -9.61 -4.53 9.96
CA VAL A 231 -10.50 -5.62 10.38
C VAL A 231 -10.42 -6.75 9.36
N ILE A 232 -10.21 -7.97 9.84
CA ILE A 232 -10.24 -9.20 9.05
C ILE A 232 -10.97 -10.29 9.83
N VAL A 233 -11.71 -11.14 9.12
CA VAL A 233 -12.27 -12.38 9.68
C VAL A 233 -11.47 -13.56 9.15
N GLU A 234 -10.94 -14.39 10.05
CA GLU A 234 -10.22 -15.62 9.71
C GLU A 234 -11.03 -16.83 10.16
N ASP A 235 -11.23 -17.79 9.25
CA ASP A 235 -11.79 -19.12 9.56
C ASP A 235 -10.70 -20.20 9.61
#